data_AF-A0A8B6DQQ7-F1
#
_entry.id   AF-A0A8B6DQQ7-F1
#
_cell.length_a   1.000
_cell.length_b   1.000
_cell.length_c   1.000
_cell.angle_alpha   90.00
_cell.angle_beta   90.00
_cell.angle_gamma   90.00
#
_symmetry.space_group_name_H-M   'P 1'
#
loop_
_entity.id
_entity.type
_entity.pdbx_description
1 polymer ?
#
loop_
_entity_poly.entity_id
_entity_poly.type
_entity_poly.pdbx_seq_one_letter_code
_entity_poly.pdbx_strand_id
1 'polypeptide(L)'
;MVRSCKDSFVSMNTSDGTYEIVIGSYAGTQVSFRYNRSWLLDISQPELLDCHGFRPFWIHWTNESFSIGKGFNTSSGKIKELSWIHSHIVSEVGIMTGFGSTGEWIIYYGDDNTDIRAVPWSCSINENNMGTTVNQKNEITSASNYHRKDIPSDFKIDKKSLSSYKRSKTSAPDSRFSSSCIGSVGVAVIVVVLVSVVFIDVWSVKMKTCSRKQD
;
A
#
# COMPACT_ATOMS: atom_id res chain seq x y z
N MET A 1 -14.48 -3.01 -5.55
CA MET A 1 -13.77 -2.63 -6.80
C MET A 1 -12.58 -1.75 -6.46
N VAL A 2 -11.53 -1.79 -7.28
CA VAL A 2 -10.34 -0.95 -7.10
C VAL A 2 -9.87 -0.36 -8.42
N ARG A 3 -9.44 0.90 -8.39
CA ARG A 3 -8.70 1.59 -9.47
C ARG A 3 -7.34 1.97 -8.91
N SER A 4 -6.27 1.46 -9.50
CA SER A 4 -4.90 1.71 -9.04
C SER A 4 -3.92 1.39 -10.15
N CYS A 5 -2.82 2.15 -10.22
CA CYS A 5 -1.73 1.88 -11.16
C CYS A 5 -0.76 0.78 -10.70
N LYS A 6 -0.70 0.54 -9.39
CA LYS A 6 0.19 -0.43 -8.76
C LYS A 6 -0.54 -1.20 -7.68
N ASP A 7 0.20 -2.03 -6.96
CA ASP A 7 -0.22 -2.93 -5.92
C ASP A 7 -1.28 -2.33 -4.98
N SER A 8 -2.31 -3.12 -4.73
CA SER A 8 -3.44 -2.80 -3.85
C SER A 8 -3.56 -3.90 -2.81
N PHE A 9 -3.84 -3.55 -1.56
CA PHE A 9 -3.81 -4.46 -0.43
C PHE A 9 -5.17 -4.45 0.26
N VAL A 10 -5.64 -5.64 0.59
CA VAL A 10 -6.74 -5.84 1.52
C VAL A 10 -6.21 -6.61 2.72
N SER A 11 -6.31 -6.03 3.91
CA SER A 11 -5.87 -6.64 5.17
C SER A 11 -7.07 -7.06 6.00
N MET A 12 -7.06 -8.29 6.48
CA MET A 12 -8.03 -8.84 7.43
C MET A 12 -7.30 -9.06 8.76
N ASN A 13 -7.65 -8.28 9.78
CA ASN A 13 -7.08 -8.44 11.12
C ASN A 13 -7.85 -9.50 11.89
N THR A 14 -7.12 -10.39 12.55
CA THR A 14 -7.64 -11.44 13.42
C THR A 14 -7.08 -11.24 14.84
N SER A 15 -7.50 -12.08 15.78
CA SER A 15 -7.01 -12.04 17.17
C SER A 15 -5.51 -12.30 17.32
N ASP A 16 -4.91 -13.01 16.36
CA ASP A 16 -3.54 -13.52 16.41
C ASP A 16 -2.63 -13.00 15.29
N GLY A 17 -3.16 -12.26 14.32
CA GLY A 17 -2.36 -11.67 13.26
C GLY A 17 -3.15 -10.92 12.21
N THR A 18 -2.50 -10.66 11.08
CA THR A 18 -3.11 -10.00 9.93
C THR A 18 -2.86 -10.85 8.68
N TYR A 19 -3.95 -11.23 8.02
CA TYR A 19 -3.91 -11.76 6.67
C TYR A 19 -3.95 -10.61 5.67
N GLU A 20 -3.12 -10.65 4.64
CA GLU A 20 -3.14 -9.65 3.57
C GLU A 20 -3.27 -10.34 2.21
N ILE A 21 -4.16 -9.81 1.38
CA ILE A 21 -4.27 -10.15 -0.04
C ILE A 21 -3.73 -8.96 -0.82
N VAL A 22 -2.65 -9.17 -1.57
CA VAL A 22 -2.03 -8.18 -2.44
C VAL A 22 -2.52 -8.44 -3.86
N ILE A 23 -3.27 -7.49 -4.41
CA ILE A 23 -3.76 -7.50 -5.78
C ILE A 23 -2.77 -6.68 -6.61
N GLY A 24 -2.26 -7.27 -7.68
CA GLY A 24 -1.32 -6.60 -8.58
C GLY A 24 0.12 -6.58 -8.05
N SER A 25 0.50 -7.54 -7.20
CA SER A 25 1.91 -7.75 -6.83
C SER A 25 2.76 -8.05 -8.08
N TYR A 26 4.09 -7.90 -7.96
CA TYR A 26 5.07 -8.12 -9.02
C TYR A 26 4.66 -7.44 -10.34
N ALA A 27 4.76 -6.11 -10.37
CA ALA A 27 4.43 -5.27 -11.52
C ALA A 27 2.99 -5.46 -12.04
N GLY A 28 2.01 -5.67 -11.17
CA GLY A 28 0.60 -5.77 -11.56
C GLY A 28 0.16 -7.16 -12.02
N THR A 29 1.02 -8.17 -11.95
CA THR A 29 0.80 -9.48 -12.59
C THR A 29 0.54 -10.63 -11.63
N GLN A 30 0.43 -10.36 -10.33
CA GLN A 30 0.22 -11.40 -9.33
C GLN A 30 -0.84 -11.04 -8.29
N VAL A 31 -1.53 -12.06 -7.82
CA VAL A 31 -2.23 -12.03 -6.53
C VAL A 31 -1.36 -12.77 -5.52
N SER A 32 -1.02 -12.09 -4.43
CA SER A 32 -0.17 -12.65 -3.37
C SER A 32 -0.90 -12.69 -2.04
N PHE A 33 -0.66 -13.74 -1.28
CA PHE A 33 -1.22 -13.96 0.05
C PHE A 33 -0.14 -13.87 1.10
N ARG A 34 -0.44 -13.20 2.22
CA ARG A 34 0.49 -13.03 3.32
C ARG A 34 -0.20 -13.24 4.66
N TYR A 35 0.59 -13.67 5.65
CA TYR A 35 0.22 -13.63 7.05
C TYR A 35 1.35 -13.01 7.86
N ASN A 36 1.04 -12.00 8.67
CA ASN A 36 2.02 -11.26 9.47
C ASN A 36 3.26 -10.86 8.67
N ARG A 37 3.03 -10.33 7.45
CA ARG A 37 4.04 -9.91 6.47
C ARG A 37 4.87 -11.02 5.81
N SER A 38 4.70 -12.28 6.18
CA SER A 38 5.32 -13.44 5.51
C SER A 38 4.49 -13.90 4.31
N TRP A 39 5.14 -14.21 3.20
CA TRP A 39 4.49 -14.71 1.99
C TRP A 39 3.98 -16.14 2.21
N LEU A 40 2.72 -16.39 1.86
CA LEU A 40 2.09 -17.70 1.91
C LEU A 40 1.98 -18.32 0.51
N LEU A 41 1.56 -17.53 -0.48
CA LEU A 41 1.32 -18.00 -1.84
C LEU A 41 1.30 -16.84 -2.82
N ASP A 42 1.89 -17.04 -4.00
CA ASP A 42 1.83 -16.11 -5.13
C ASP A 42 1.19 -16.80 -6.34
N ILE A 43 0.30 -16.09 -7.04
CA ILE A 43 -0.44 -16.61 -8.18
C ILE A 43 -0.32 -15.63 -9.33
N SER A 44 0.24 -16.08 -10.45
CA SER A 44 0.28 -15.31 -11.67
C SER A 44 -1.12 -15.06 -12.21
N GLN A 45 -1.46 -13.80 -12.36
CA GLN A 45 -2.72 -13.27 -12.85
C GLN A 45 -2.43 -11.96 -13.59
N PRO A 46 -2.35 -11.97 -14.93
CA PRO A 46 -2.14 -10.74 -15.68
C PRO A 46 -3.36 -9.82 -15.57
N GLU A 47 -3.12 -8.53 -15.81
CA GLU A 47 -4.16 -7.49 -15.97
C GLU A 47 -5.12 -7.38 -14.78
N LEU A 48 -4.57 -7.36 -13.56
CA LEU A 48 -5.39 -7.22 -12.36
C LEU A 48 -5.86 -5.78 -12.13
N LEU A 49 -4.98 -4.82 -12.37
CA LEU A 49 -5.20 -3.42 -12.01
C LEU A 49 -5.10 -2.52 -13.23
N ASP A 50 -5.75 -1.37 -13.12
CA ASP A 50 -5.84 -0.37 -14.19
C ASP A 50 -5.84 1.02 -13.55
N CYS A 51 -5.01 1.91 -14.11
CA CYS A 51 -4.90 3.31 -13.69
C CYS A 51 -6.18 4.11 -13.97
N HIS A 52 -6.90 3.74 -15.03
CA HIS A 52 -7.97 4.56 -15.59
C HIS A 52 -9.35 3.98 -15.30
N GLY A 53 -9.46 2.65 -15.22
CA GLY A 53 -10.70 1.93 -14.98
C GLY A 53 -10.79 1.24 -13.62
N PHE A 54 -11.98 1.21 -13.01
CA PHE A 54 -12.23 0.36 -11.86
C PHE A 54 -12.29 -1.10 -12.28
N ARG A 55 -11.57 -1.96 -11.56
CA ARG A 55 -11.59 -3.41 -11.73
C ARG A 55 -12.38 -4.06 -10.58
N PRO A 56 -13.41 -4.86 -10.90
CA PRO A 56 -14.19 -5.55 -9.88
C PRO A 56 -13.47 -6.78 -9.36
N PHE A 57 -13.43 -6.87 -8.04
CA PHE A 57 -12.94 -8.01 -7.28
C PHE A 57 -13.89 -8.25 -6.12
N TRP A 58 -13.99 -9.51 -5.72
CA TRP A 58 -14.69 -9.93 -4.52
C TRP A 58 -13.73 -10.70 -3.62
N ILE A 59 -13.93 -10.55 -2.31
CA ILE A 59 -13.27 -11.35 -1.28
C ILE A 59 -14.38 -11.93 -0.44
N HIS A 60 -14.33 -13.24 -0.23
CA HIS A 60 -15.32 -13.98 0.56
C HIS A 60 -14.58 -14.87 1.54
N TRP A 61 -15.07 -14.96 2.77
CA TRP A 61 -14.49 -15.80 3.79
C TRP A 61 -15.56 -16.50 4.62
N THR A 62 -15.21 -17.70 5.08
CA THR A 62 -15.99 -18.56 5.96
C THR A 62 -15.15 -18.89 7.19
N ASN A 63 -15.66 -19.75 8.07
CA ASN A 63 -14.88 -20.25 9.21
C ASN A 63 -13.73 -21.18 8.78
N GLU A 64 -13.75 -21.72 7.56
CA GLU A 64 -12.78 -22.72 7.08
C GLU A 64 -11.72 -22.10 6.15
N SER A 65 -12.12 -21.12 5.36
CA SER A 65 -11.28 -20.57 4.30
C SER A 65 -11.59 -19.12 3.98
N PHE A 66 -10.69 -18.50 3.22
CA PHE A 66 -10.93 -17.22 2.58
C PHE A 66 -10.51 -17.29 1.10
N SER A 67 -11.16 -16.48 0.28
CA SER A 67 -11.06 -16.57 -1.17
C SER A 67 -11.18 -15.21 -1.85
N ILE A 68 -10.60 -15.12 -3.04
CA ILE A 68 -10.65 -13.94 -3.90
C ILE A 68 -11.01 -14.34 -5.33
N GLY A 69 -11.76 -13.48 -6.00
CA GLY A 69 -12.04 -13.62 -7.43
C GLY A 69 -12.23 -12.28 -8.14
N LYS A 70 -12.30 -12.37 -9.47
CA LYS A 70 -12.58 -11.25 -10.38
C LYS A 70 -14.09 -11.14 -10.61
N GLY A 71 -14.55 -9.93 -10.92
CA GLY A 71 -15.95 -9.67 -11.25
C GLY A 71 -16.80 -9.33 -10.03
N PHE A 72 -18.11 -9.30 -10.24
CA PHE A 72 -19.10 -8.97 -9.21
C PHE A 72 -19.77 -10.21 -8.60
N ASN A 73 -19.61 -11.36 -9.23
CA ASN A 73 -20.32 -12.58 -8.85
C ASN A 73 -19.34 -13.55 -8.19
N THR A 74 -19.62 -13.97 -6.96
CA THR A 74 -18.82 -14.94 -6.20
C THR A 74 -18.87 -16.35 -6.78
N SER A 75 -19.88 -16.67 -7.60
CA SER A 75 -20.02 -17.99 -8.25
C SER A 75 -19.15 -18.17 -9.50
N SER A 76 -18.52 -17.11 -10.02
CA SER A 76 -17.61 -17.19 -11.17
C SER A 76 -16.36 -16.32 -10.96
N GLY A 77 -15.28 -16.60 -11.71
CA GLY A 77 -14.07 -15.79 -11.66
C GLY A 77 -13.22 -15.95 -10.39
N LYS A 78 -13.43 -17.03 -9.60
CA LYS A 78 -12.59 -17.37 -8.45
C LYS A 78 -11.13 -17.54 -8.90
N ILE A 79 -10.23 -16.78 -8.29
CA ILE A 79 -8.78 -16.90 -8.53
C ILE A 79 -8.22 -17.99 -7.61
N LYS A 80 -8.50 -17.88 -6.31
CA LYS A 80 -7.99 -18.81 -5.30
C LYS A 80 -8.80 -18.79 -4.02
N GLU A 81 -8.76 -19.92 -3.33
CA GLU A 81 -9.15 -20.11 -1.94
C GLU A 81 -7.99 -20.70 -1.14
N LEU A 82 -7.84 -20.23 0.09
CA LEU A 82 -6.88 -20.75 1.07
C LEU A 82 -7.61 -21.04 2.38
N SER A 83 -7.26 -22.17 2.99
CA SER A 83 -7.67 -22.47 4.36
C SER A 83 -6.96 -21.55 5.35
N TRP A 84 -7.63 -21.24 6.45
CA TRP A 84 -7.01 -20.51 7.54
C TRP A 84 -5.90 -21.35 8.18
N ILE A 85 -4.73 -20.75 8.40
CA ILE A 85 -3.60 -21.37 9.11
C ILE A 85 -3.58 -21.00 10.60
N HIS A 86 -4.33 -19.95 10.96
CA HIS A 86 -4.46 -19.32 12.26
C HIS A 86 -5.93 -18.90 12.49
N SER A 87 -6.23 -18.03 13.45
CA SER A 87 -7.61 -17.59 13.73
C SER A 87 -8.35 -17.13 12.46
N HIS A 88 -9.61 -17.53 12.35
CA HIS A 88 -10.53 -17.19 11.25
C HIS A 88 -11.46 -16.02 11.61
N ILE A 89 -11.42 -15.53 12.85
CA ILE A 89 -12.29 -14.46 13.32
C ILE A 89 -11.71 -13.12 12.89
N VAL A 90 -12.25 -12.56 11.81
CA VAL A 90 -11.87 -11.23 11.31
C VAL A 90 -12.57 -10.14 12.13
N SER A 91 -11.79 -9.29 12.78
CA SER A 91 -12.30 -8.16 13.58
C SER A 91 -12.39 -6.86 12.77
N GLU A 92 -11.49 -6.67 11.82
CA GLU A 92 -11.37 -5.45 11.03
C GLU A 92 -10.87 -5.75 9.61
N VAL A 93 -11.37 -4.98 8.65
CA VAL A 93 -10.86 -4.98 7.27
C VAL A 93 -10.25 -3.63 6.96
N GLY A 94 -9.03 -3.66 6.43
CA GLY A 94 -8.30 -2.49 5.97
C GLY A 94 -8.02 -2.57 4.48
N ILE A 95 -7.98 -1.41 3.84
CA ILE A 95 -7.57 -1.29 2.45
C ILE A 95 -6.42 -0.29 2.34
N MET A 96 -5.49 -0.56 1.43
CA MET A 96 -4.41 0.38 1.11
C MET A 96 -3.80 0.13 -0.26
N THR A 97 -2.94 1.03 -0.67
CA THR A 97 -2.10 0.90 -1.86
C THR A 97 -0.64 0.69 -1.47
N GLY A 98 0.16 0.24 -2.44
CA GLY A 98 1.60 0.17 -2.32
C GLY A 98 2.22 1.54 -2.13
N PHE A 99 3.46 1.55 -1.59
CA PHE A 99 4.21 2.78 -1.40
C PHE A 99 4.37 3.57 -2.71
N GLY A 100 4.11 4.87 -2.67
CA GLY A 100 4.18 5.74 -3.85
C GLY A 100 3.12 5.41 -4.91
N SER A 101 1.99 4.81 -4.53
CA SER A 101 0.83 4.57 -5.38
C SER A 101 -0.42 5.20 -4.79
N THR A 102 -1.23 5.81 -5.66
CA THR A 102 -2.59 6.23 -5.35
C THR A 102 -3.56 5.15 -5.81
N GLY A 103 -4.73 5.12 -5.17
CA GLY A 103 -5.78 4.20 -5.57
C GLY A 103 -7.12 4.59 -4.97
N GLU A 104 -8.17 4.18 -5.65
CA GLU A 104 -9.54 4.44 -5.26
C GLU A 104 -10.31 3.15 -5.16
N TRP A 105 -11.18 3.11 -4.16
CA TRP A 105 -11.91 1.92 -3.79
C TRP A 105 -13.39 2.26 -3.75
N ILE A 106 -14.18 1.37 -4.35
CA ILE A 106 -15.64 1.34 -4.17
C ILE A 106 -15.95 0.02 -3.49
N ILE A 107 -16.43 0.11 -2.26
CA ILE A 107 -16.71 -1.07 -1.44
C ILE A 107 -18.20 -1.35 -1.48
N TYR A 108 -18.50 -2.63 -1.69
CA TYR A 108 -19.86 -3.16 -1.63
C TYR A 108 -19.88 -4.26 -0.58
N TYR A 109 -20.97 -4.32 0.18
CA TYR A 109 -21.25 -5.42 1.11
C TYR A 109 -22.48 -6.17 0.59
N GLY A 110 -22.44 -7.48 0.70
CA GLY A 110 -23.56 -8.34 0.32
C GLY A 110 -23.43 -9.70 1.01
N ASP A 111 -24.57 -10.31 1.30
CA ASP A 111 -24.64 -11.71 1.69
C ASP A 111 -24.75 -12.58 0.44
N ASP A 112 -24.31 -13.84 0.55
CA ASP A 112 -24.20 -14.80 -0.56
C ASP A 112 -25.50 -15.04 -1.36
N ASN A 113 -26.65 -14.54 -0.88
CA ASN A 113 -27.98 -14.74 -1.46
C ASN A 113 -28.74 -13.45 -1.81
N THR A 114 -28.13 -12.26 -1.71
CA THR A 114 -28.84 -11.01 -2.04
C THR A 114 -28.06 -10.15 -3.03
N ASP A 115 -28.80 -9.68 -4.03
CA ASP A 115 -28.40 -8.61 -4.94
C ASP A 115 -27.70 -7.49 -4.15
N ILE A 116 -26.53 -7.06 -4.62
CA ILE A 116 -25.61 -6.15 -3.92
C ILE A 116 -26.39 -4.94 -3.40
N ARG A 117 -26.68 -4.88 -2.09
CA ARG A 117 -27.31 -3.70 -1.48
C ARG A 117 -26.24 -2.63 -1.31
N ALA A 118 -25.95 -1.96 -2.43
CA ALA A 118 -24.95 -0.92 -2.53
C ALA A 118 -25.39 0.31 -1.74
N VAL A 119 -24.74 0.56 -0.62
CA VAL A 119 -24.39 1.93 -0.25
C VAL A 119 -22.96 2.11 -0.74
N PRO A 120 -22.71 2.69 -1.92
CA PRO A 120 -21.35 2.79 -2.44
C PRO A 120 -20.55 3.77 -1.57
N TRP A 121 -19.62 3.23 -0.79
CA TRP A 121 -18.62 4.02 -0.09
C TRP A 121 -17.39 4.16 -0.99
N SER A 122 -17.12 5.39 -1.42
CA SER A 122 -15.91 5.72 -2.19
C SER A 122 -14.83 6.24 -1.25
N CYS A 123 -13.69 5.56 -1.22
CA CYS A 123 -12.52 6.02 -0.47
C CYS A 123 -11.34 6.22 -1.43
N SER A 124 -10.74 7.40 -1.39
CA SER A 124 -9.52 7.73 -2.15
C SER A 124 -8.32 7.68 -1.21
N ILE A 125 -7.32 6.87 -1.54
CA ILE A 125 -6.10 6.70 -0.76
C ILE A 125 -4.94 7.33 -1.53
N ASN A 126 -4.21 8.21 -0.84
CA ASN A 126 -3.00 8.87 -1.36
C ASN A 126 -1.83 8.68 -0.40
N GLU A 127 -0.65 9.13 -0.82
CA GLU A 127 0.60 9.03 -0.04
C GLU A 127 0.54 9.66 1.35
N ASN A 128 -0.34 10.64 1.56
CA ASN A 128 -0.50 11.36 2.83
C ASN A 128 -1.52 10.70 3.79
N ASN A 129 -2.36 9.79 3.29
CA ASN A 129 -3.40 9.07 4.03
C ASN A 129 -3.27 7.55 3.85
N MET A 130 -2.09 7.03 4.17
CA MET A 130 -1.67 5.65 3.89
C MET A 130 -2.42 4.63 4.77
N GLY A 131 -3.63 4.26 4.36
CA GLY A 131 -4.47 3.21 4.94
C GLY A 131 -5.71 3.73 5.65
N THR A 132 -6.88 3.22 5.27
CA THR A 132 -8.16 3.43 5.96
C THR A 132 -8.67 2.09 6.48
N THR A 133 -9.05 2.03 7.75
CA THR A 133 -9.75 0.88 8.34
C THR A 133 -11.24 1.09 8.20
N VAL A 134 -11.94 0.12 7.62
CA VAL A 134 -13.40 0.11 7.64
C VAL A 134 -13.82 -0.68 8.85
N ASN A 135 -14.20 0.03 9.91
CA ASN A 135 -14.74 -0.59 11.11
C ASN A 135 -16.21 -0.93 10.86
N GLN A 136 -16.60 -2.19 11.04
CA GLN A 136 -18.00 -2.65 11.02
C GLN A 136 -18.94 -1.84 11.95
N LYS A 137 -18.40 -1.04 12.88
CA LYS A 137 -19.14 -0.31 13.90
C LYS A 137 -19.52 1.15 13.56
N ASN A 138 -18.94 1.78 12.54
CA ASN A 138 -19.04 3.25 12.41
C ASN A 138 -20.18 3.80 11.54
N GLU A 139 -21.12 2.98 11.06
CA GLU A 139 -22.20 3.47 10.18
C GLU A 139 -23.58 2.84 10.37
N ILE A 140 -23.88 2.38 11.57
CA ILE A 140 -25.28 2.16 11.97
C ILE A 140 -25.98 3.51 12.27
N THR A 141 -25.24 4.61 12.40
CA THR A 141 -25.76 5.90 12.88
C THR A 141 -26.51 6.76 11.84
N SER A 142 -26.59 6.35 10.56
CA SER A 142 -27.38 7.09 9.56
C SER A 142 -28.65 6.36 9.11
N ALA A 143 -28.86 5.10 9.52
CA ALA A 143 -29.99 4.29 9.06
C ALA A 143 -30.87 3.69 10.17
N SER A 144 -30.52 3.84 11.46
CA SER A 144 -31.37 3.29 12.53
C SER A 144 -31.56 4.28 13.68
N ASN A 145 -32.48 5.23 13.49
CA ASN A 145 -33.30 5.78 14.58
C ASN A 145 -34.36 4.75 15.02
N TYR A 146 -33.98 3.48 15.23
CA TYR A 146 -34.88 2.50 15.82
C TYR A 146 -34.10 1.57 16.75
N HIS A 147 -34.42 1.71 18.04
CA HIS A 147 -33.98 0.92 19.19
C HIS A 147 -32.52 1.03 19.65
N ARG A 148 -32.27 2.09 20.41
CA ARG A 148 -31.22 2.16 21.44
C ARG A 148 -31.58 1.25 22.63
N LYS A 149 -30.70 0.31 23.01
CA LYS A 149 -30.39 -0.01 24.42
C LYS A 149 -28.91 -0.42 24.58
N ASP A 150 -28.20 0.42 25.33
CA ASP A 150 -27.04 0.20 26.21
C ASP A 150 -25.78 -0.50 25.68
N ILE A 151 -24.83 0.26 25.10
CA ILE A 151 -23.40 -0.07 25.08
C ILE A 151 -22.60 1.26 25.23
N PRO A 152 -21.62 1.35 26.15
CA PRO A 152 -21.00 2.61 26.55
C PRO A 152 -20.16 3.25 25.44
N SER A 153 -20.36 4.56 25.27
CA SER A 153 -19.61 5.43 24.37
C SER A 153 -18.26 5.77 24.99
N ASP A 154 -17.22 4.98 24.70
CA ASP A 154 -15.85 5.49 24.65
C ASP A 154 -14.93 4.42 24.05
N PHE A 155 -14.64 4.55 22.76
CA PHE A 155 -13.43 3.95 22.19
C PHE A 155 -12.68 5.03 21.45
N LYS A 156 -11.78 5.70 22.17
CA LYS A 156 -10.79 6.59 21.59
C LYS A 156 -9.98 5.77 20.59
N ILE A 157 -10.05 6.16 19.31
CA ILE A 157 -9.22 5.59 18.25
C ILE A 157 -7.77 5.87 18.63
N ASP A 158 -7.08 4.83 19.13
CA ASP A 158 -5.69 4.93 19.52
C ASP A 158 -4.81 4.88 18.27
N LYS A 159 -4.48 6.06 17.74
CA LYS A 159 -3.70 6.25 16.51
C LYS A 159 -2.35 5.52 16.54
N LYS A 160 -1.87 5.11 17.72
CA LYS A 160 -0.63 4.33 17.91
C LYS A 160 -0.77 2.84 17.58
N SER A 161 -1.99 2.31 17.55
CA SER A 161 -2.28 0.90 17.24
C SER A 161 -2.40 0.62 15.73
N LEU A 162 -2.62 1.66 14.93
CA LEU A 162 -2.82 1.55 13.49
C LEU A 162 -1.60 0.92 12.80
N SER A 163 -1.86 0.00 11.88
CA SER A 163 -0.83 -0.65 11.05
C SER A 163 -0.05 0.38 10.22
N SER A 164 -0.68 1.50 9.85
CA SER A 164 -0.06 2.64 9.18
C SER A 164 0.93 3.39 10.08
N TYR A 165 0.60 3.61 11.36
CA TYR A 165 1.51 4.21 12.34
C TYR A 165 2.69 3.27 12.67
N LYS A 166 2.43 1.97 12.83
CA LYS A 166 3.49 0.97 12.95
C LYS A 166 4.35 0.92 11.68
N ARG A 167 3.77 1.04 10.48
CA ARG A 167 4.53 1.10 9.20
C ARG A 167 5.38 2.36 9.09
N SER A 168 4.86 3.53 9.49
CA SER A 168 5.65 4.78 9.58
C SER A 168 6.83 4.67 10.54
N LYS A 169 6.69 3.91 11.64
CA LYS A 169 7.74 3.67 12.64
C LYS A 169 8.68 2.50 12.32
N THR A 170 8.27 1.54 11.47
CA THR A 170 9.10 0.38 11.06
C THR A 170 9.76 0.53 9.69
N SER A 171 9.53 1.64 8.99
CA SER A 171 10.56 2.17 8.10
C SER A 171 11.72 2.54 9.01
N ALA A 172 12.69 1.64 9.17
CA ALA A 172 13.94 2.01 9.80
C ALA A 172 14.42 3.26 9.06
N PRO A 173 14.57 4.43 9.71
CA PRO A 173 15.56 5.36 9.21
C PRO A 173 16.86 4.59 9.34
N ASP A 174 17.31 4.00 8.23
CA ASP A 174 18.58 3.30 8.19
C ASP A 174 19.65 4.39 8.23
N SER A 175 19.84 4.97 9.42
CA SER A 175 21.04 5.71 9.81
C SER A 175 22.15 4.68 10.05
N ARG A 176 22.34 3.73 9.12
CA ARG A 176 23.62 3.08 9.00
C ARG A 176 24.60 4.18 8.64
N PHE A 177 25.53 4.41 9.55
CA PHE A 177 26.59 5.42 9.47
C PHE A 177 27.34 5.40 8.11
N SER A 178 27.25 4.30 7.34
CA SER A 178 27.81 4.18 6.00
C SER A 178 27.06 4.96 4.91
N SER A 179 25.74 5.17 5.00
CA SER A 179 24.96 5.76 3.89
C SER A 179 25.14 7.26 3.76
N SER A 180 25.25 7.99 4.87
CA SER A 180 25.59 9.44 4.86
C SER A 180 27.06 9.68 4.48
N CYS A 181 27.97 8.78 4.84
CA CYS A 181 29.39 8.92 4.50
C CYS A 181 29.68 8.64 3.01
N ILE A 182 29.01 7.67 2.38
CA ILE A 182 29.21 7.36 0.95
C ILE A 182 28.69 8.49 0.05
N GLY A 183 27.56 9.12 0.43
CA GLY A 183 27.05 10.29 -0.29
C GLY A 183 28.00 11.49 -0.23
N SER A 184 28.60 11.76 0.94
CA SER A 184 29.53 12.89 1.09
C SER A 184 30.85 12.70 0.34
N VAL A 185 31.38 11.47 0.28
CA VAL A 185 32.64 11.18 -0.42
C VAL A 185 32.46 11.33 -1.93
N GLY A 186 31.33 10.88 -2.48
CA GLY A 186 31.02 11.05 -3.91
C GLY A 186 30.97 12.52 -4.32
N VAL A 187 30.30 13.37 -3.53
CA VAL A 187 30.22 14.81 -3.80
C VAL A 187 31.60 15.48 -3.68
N ALA A 188 32.41 15.11 -2.68
CA ALA A 188 33.76 15.66 -2.52
C ALA A 188 34.67 15.32 -3.72
N VAL A 189 34.63 14.09 -4.22
CA VAL A 189 35.42 13.68 -5.40
C VAL A 189 34.99 14.46 -6.65
N ILE A 190 33.69 14.62 -6.87
CA ILE A 190 33.16 15.37 -8.02
C ILE A 190 33.61 16.84 -7.96
N VAL A 191 33.52 17.47 -6.77
CA VAL A 191 33.94 18.87 -6.58
C VAL A 191 35.44 19.03 -6.83
N VAL A 192 36.28 18.12 -6.32
CA VAL A 192 37.74 18.18 -6.53
C VAL A 192 38.11 18.04 -8.01
N VAL A 193 37.45 17.15 -8.75
CA VAL A 193 37.69 16.96 -10.19
C VAL A 193 37.24 18.20 -10.98
N LEU A 194 36.08 18.78 -10.67
CA LEU A 194 35.62 20.00 -11.35
C LEU A 194 36.55 21.19 -11.08
N VAL A 195 37.01 21.35 -9.84
CA VAL A 195 37.95 22.42 -9.47
C VAL A 195 39.28 22.24 -10.20
N SER A 196 39.81 21.01 -10.30
CA SER A 196 41.08 20.77 -10.99
C SER A 196 41.00 21.06 -12.49
N VAL A 197 39.90 20.72 -13.15
CA VAL A 197 39.66 21.06 -14.57
C VAL A 197 39.62 22.58 -14.76
N VAL A 198 38.89 23.31 -13.92
CA VAL A 198 38.83 24.77 -13.99
C VAL A 198 40.21 25.39 -13.75
N PHE A 199 40.99 24.85 -12.80
CA PHE A 199 42.34 25.32 -12.55
C PHE A 199 43.28 25.09 -13.75
N ILE A 200 43.20 23.94 -14.40
CA ILE A 200 43.97 23.64 -15.62
C ILE A 200 43.59 24.63 -16.73
N ASP A 201 42.30 24.90 -16.93
CA ASP A 201 41.83 25.85 -17.94
C ASP A 201 42.32 27.27 -17.66
N VAL A 202 42.15 27.77 -16.43
CA VAL A 202 42.61 29.12 -16.03
C VAL A 202 44.12 29.25 -16.16
N TRP A 203 44.87 28.22 -15.77
CA TRP A 203 46.33 28.22 -15.89
C TRP A 203 46.78 28.17 -17.35
N SER A 204 46.12 27.38 -18.19
CA SER A 204 46.39 27.32 -19.64
C SER A 204 46.14 28.66 -20.33
N VAL A 205 45.10 29.40 -19.92
CA VAL A 205 44.79 30.74 -20.43
C VAL A 205 45.85 31.75 -20.01
N LYS A 206 46.28 31.74 -18.74
CA LYS A 206 47.34 32.63 -18.25
C LYS A 206 48.69 32.39 -18.95
N MET A 207 49.06 31.13 -19.19
CA MET A 207 50.28 30.81 -19.94
C MET A 207 50.21 31.29 -21.40
N LYS A 208 49.04 31.13 -22.05
CA LYS A 208 48.82 31.65 -23.42
C LYS A 208 48.87 33.18 -23.50
N THR A 209 48.50 33.90 -22.44
CA THR A 209 48.59 35.38 -22.42
C THR A 209 50.00 35.89 -22.11
N CYS A 210 50.82 35.15 -21.36
CA CYS A 210 52.23 35.51 -21.15
C CYS A 210 53.09 35.34 -22.41
N SER A 211 52.78 34.36 -23.27
CA SER A 211 53.52 34.16 -24.53
C SER A 211 53.24 35.22 -25.60
N ARG A 212 52.13 35.97 -25.49
CA ARG A 212 51.71 36.97 -26.49
C ARG A 212 52.16 38.41 -26.20
N LYS A 213 53.10 38.60 -25.27
CA LYS A 213 53.67 39.91 -24.89
C LYS A 213 55.12 40.13 -25.35
N GLN A 214 55.66 39.22 -26.17
CA GLN A 214 56.92 39.42 -26.89
C GLN A 214 56.62 39.43 -28.38
N ASP A 215 56.07 40.55 -28.86
CA ASP A 215 56.19 41.08 -30.22
C ASP A 215 55.90 42.59 -30.15
#